data_AF-A0A7C5MIZ8-F1
#
_entry.id   AF-A0A7C5MIZ8-F1
#
_cell.length_a   1.000
_cell.length_b   1.000
_cell.length_c   1.000
_cell.angle_alpha   90.00
_cell.angle_beta   90.00
_cell.angle_gamma   90.00
#
_symmetry.space_group_name_H-M   'P 1'
#
loop_
_entity.id
_entity.type
_entity.pdbx_description
1 polymer ?
#
loop_
_entity_poly.entity_id
_entity_poly.type
_entity_poly.pdbx_seq_one_letter_code
_entity_poly.pdbx_strand_id
1 'polypeptide(L)'
;MKKAIGVYQLLVLLLIFCGWVQAQQASKEEDESKRPPIHLFEVVTVTAELEPQESPTTISEITAEQLERRTVNNLGEALELLPGVHFRVGRSKLEEQVTVRGFEQ
;
A
#
# COMPACT_ATOMS: atom_id res chain seq x y z
N MET A 1 9.72 57.31 19.74
CA MET A 1 8.64 56.31 19.99
C MET A 1 8.35 55.39 18.79
N LYS A 2 8.69 55.75 17.54
CA LYS A 2 8.41 54.93 16.33
C LYS A 2 9.14 53.56 16.26
N LYS A 3 10.30 53.41 16.92
CA LYS A 3 11.08 52.16 16.92
C LYS A 3 10.41 51.01 17.71
N ALA A 4 9.61 51.31 18.73
CA ALA A 4 8.94 50.30 19.54
C ALA A 4 7.75 49.63 18.82
N ILE A 5 7.09 50.38 17.92
CA ILE A 5 5.98 49.86 17.09
C ILE A 5 6.48 48.82 16.07
N GLY A 6 7.68 49.01 15.51
CA GLY A 6 8.27 48.02 14.60
C GLY A 6 8.64 46.70 15.28
N VAL A 7 9.09 46.76 16.54
CA VAL A 7 9.43 45.55 17.32
C VAL A 7 8.18 44.73 17.66
N TYR A 8 7.08 45.40 18.03
CA TYR A 8 5.79 44.71 18.27
C TYR A 8 5.24 44.06 17.01
N GLN A 9 5.33 44.72 15.85
CA GLN A 9 4.89 44.13 14.58
C GLN A 9 5.70 42.88 14.22
N LEU A 10 7.01 42.89 14.45
CA LEU A 10 7.87 41.73 14.18
C LEU A 10 7.57 40.55 15.12
N LEU A 11 7.26 40.83 16.39
CA LEU A 11 6.86 39.82 17.38
C LEU A 11 5.52 39.15 17.03
N VAL A 12 4.53 39.94 16.58
CA VAL A 12 3.23 39.42 16.15
C VAL A 12 3.36 38.55 14.90
N LEU A 13 4.17 38.97 13.93
CA LEU A 13 4.41 38.19 12.69
C LEU A 13 5.10 36.85 12.99
N LEU A 14 6.01 36.82 13.97
CA LEU A 14 6.70 35.62 14.39
C LEU A 14 5.77 34.63 15.12
N LEU A 15 4.82 35.13 15.92
CA LEU A 15 3.81 34.28 16.57
C LEU A 15 2.82 33.68 15.56
N ILE A 16 2.43 34.45 14.54
CA ILE A 16 1.61 33.94 13.45
C ILE A 16 2.36 32.82 12.73
N PHE A 17 3.61 33.06 12.32
CA PHE A 17 4.41 32.06 11.59
C PHE A 17 4.60 30.76 12.37
N CYS A 18 4.82 30.84 13.68
CA CYS A 18 4.94 29.66 14.55
C CYS A 18 3.66 28.81 14.57
N GLY A 19 2.48 29.44 14.59
CA GLY A 19 1.19 28.74 14.55
C GLY A 19 0.95 27.99 13.24
N TRP A 20 1.39 28.54 12.10
CA TRP A 20 1.28 27.88 10.80
C TRP A 20 2.18 26.63 10.70
N VAL A 21 3.40 26.69 11.27
CA VAL A 21 4.33 25.56 11.28
C VAL A 21 3.78 24.40 12.13
N GLN A 22 3.15 24.70 13.27
CA GLN A 22 2.60 23.68 14.16
C GLN A 22 1.35 23.00 13.58
N ALA A 23 0.49 23.75 12.87
CA ALA A 23 -0.66 23.19 12.17
C ALA A 23 -0.24 22.19 11.07
N GLN A 24 0.91 22.41 10.44
CA GLN A 24 1.44 21.53 9.39
C GLN A 24 2.05 20.22 9.94
N GLN A 25 2.46 20.20 11.21
CA GLN A 25 2.95 18.99 11.87
C GLN A 25 1.80 18.13 12.40
N ALA A 26 0.76 18.74 12.96
CA ALA A 26 -0.42 18.02 13.46
C ALA A 26 -1.16 17.25 12.35
N SER A 27 -1.26 17.82 11.15
CA SER A 27 -1.90 17.13 10.02
C SER A 27 -1.11 15.91 9.51
N LYS A 28 0.21 15.89 9.70
CA LYS A 28 1.08 14.78 9.28
C LYS A 28 1.04 13.59 10.24
N GLU A 29 0.80 13.85 11.51
CA GLU A 29 0.72 12.83 12.57
C GLU A 29 -0.65 12.14 12.61
N GLU A 30 -1.73 12.85 12.27
CA GLU A 30 -3.07 12.27 12.14
C GLU A 30 -3.21 11.23 11.01
N ASP A 31 -2.43 11.38 9.93
CA ASP A 31 -2.44 10.44 8.80
C ASP A 31 -1.73 9.11 9.11
N GLU A 32 -0.78 9.11 10.04
CA GLU A 32 -0.07 7.90 10.46
C GLU A 32 -0.85 7.12 11.53
N SER A 33 -1.58 7.84 12.41
CA SER A 33 -2.36 7.24 13.50
C SER A 33 -3.70 6.62 13.06
N LYS A 34 -4.19 6.89 11.84
CA LYS A 34 -5.49 6.39 11.32
C LYS A 34 -5.37 5.17 10.41
N ARG A 35 -4.22 4.49 10.36
CA ARG A 35 -4.11 3.24 9.59
C ARG A 35 -4.90 2.14 10.32
N PRO A 36 -5.98 1.61 9.74
CA PRO A 36 -6.72 0.52 10.36
C PRO A 36 -5.79 -0.69 10.54
N PRO A 37 -5.93 -1.46 11.64
CA PRO A 37 -5.17 -2.69 11.82
C PRO A 37 -5.42 -3.60 10.63
N ILE A 38 -4.35 -3.97 9.92
CA ILE A 38 -4.40 -4.92 8.81
C ILE A 38 -4.75 -6.28 9.42
N HIS A 39 -6.03 -6.64 9.37
CA HIS A 39 -6.49 -7.98 9.69
C HIS A 39 -6.08 -8.88 8.52
N LEU A 40 -4.96 -9.57 8.66
CA LEU A 40 -4.55 -10.65 7.76
C LEU A 40 -5.65 -11.71 7.79
N PHE A 41 -6.38 -11.84 6.68
CA PHE A 41 -7.43 -12.85 6.57
C PHE A 41 -6.82 -14.24 6.75
N GLU A 42 -7.41 -15.00 7.66
CA GLU A 42 -7.11 -16.40 7.90
C GLU A 42 -7.24 -17.16 6.58
N VAL A 43 -6.21 -17.94 6.25
CA VAL A 43 -6.06 -18.68 5.01
C VAL A 43 -7.31 -19.54 4.77
N VAL A 44 -8.15 -19.16 3.80
CA VAL A 44 -9.28 -19.98 3.37
C VAL A 44 -8.78 -21.01 2.38
N THR A 45 -8.33 -22.15 2.88
CA THR A 45 -8.05 -23.36 2.07
C THR A 45 -9.39 -23.98 1.64
N VAL A 46 -9.74 -23.82 0.36
CA VAL A 46 -10.86 -24.56 -0.26
C VAL A 46 -10.29 -25.65 -1.15
N THR A 47 -9.84 -26.76 -0.56
CA THR A 47 -9.77 -28.06 -1.24
C THR A 47 -9.63 -29.17 -0.21
N ALA A 48 -10.39 -30.24 -0.42
CA ALA A 48 -10.55 -31.42 0.42
C ALA A 48 -9.27 -31.91 1.10
N GLU A 49 -9.35 -32.04 2.42
CA GLU A 49 -8.79 -33.13 3.24
C GLU A 49 -7.55 -33.84 2.65
N LEU A 50 -6.40 -33.18 2.71
CA LEU A 50 -5.11 -33.85 2.73
C LEU A 50 -4.26 -33.25 3.86
N GLU A 51 -3.71 -34.14 4.68
CA GLU A 51 -2.85 -33.83 5.81
C GLU A 51 -1.73 -32.82 5.43
N PRO A 52 -1.40 -31.85 6.29
CA PRO A 52 -0.47 -30.79 5.94
C PRO A 52 0.96 -31.29 6.10
N GLN A 53 1.52 -31.88 5.04
CA GLN A 53 2.96 -31.98 4.88
C GLN A 53 3.35 -31.32 3.57
N GLU A 54 3.53 -30.00 3.66
CA GLU A 54 4.71 -29.26 3.23
C GLU A 54 4.31 -27.78 3.25
N SER A 55 4.86 -27.01 4.20
CA SER A 55 4.78 -25.55 4.11
C SER A 55 5.29 -25.15 2.72
N PRO A 56 4.57 -24.29 1.98
CA PRO A 56 5.02 -23.88 0.66
C PRO A 56 6.44 -23.34 0.78
N THR A 57 7.36 -23.96 0.04
CA THR A 57 8.80 -23.65 0.09
C THR A 57 9.11 -22.20 -0.32
N THR A 58 8.17 -21.51 -0.97
CA THR A 58 8.30 -20.10 -1.34
C THR A 58 6.94 -19.41 -1.29
N ILE A 59 6.77 -18.46 -0.38
CA ILE A 59 5.63 -17.54 -0.31
C ILE A 59 6.14 -16.18 -0.79
N SER A 60 5.41 -15.56 -1.73
CA SER A 60 5.68 -14.19 -2.19
C SER A 60 4.43 -13.36 -1.99
N GLU A 61 4.57 -12.20 -1.35
CA GLU A 61 3.49 -11.28 -1.04
C GLU A 61 3.65 -9.99 -1.85
N ILE A 62 2.53 -9.46 -2.37
CA ILE A 62 2.47 -8.13 -2.98
C ILE A 62 1.54 -7.27 -2.13
N THR A 63 2.06 -6.14 -1.65
CA THR A 63 1.29 -5.23 -0.80
C THR A 63 0.47 -4.23 -1.61
N ALA A 64 -0.53 -3.61 -0.98
CA ALA A 64 -1.37 -2.59 -1.61
C ALA A 64 -0.52 -1.42 -2.15
N GLU A 65 0.48 -0.97 -1.39
CA GLU A 65 1.36 0.13 -1.83
C GLU A 65 2.17 -0.25 -3.08
N GLN A 66 2.50 -1.53 -3.26
CA GLN A 66 3.21 -2.01 -4.43
C GLN A 66 2.31 -2.04 -5.68
N LEU A 67 1.03 -2.39 -5.50
CA LEU A 67 0.03 -2.32 -6.57
C LEU A 67 -0.22 -0.87 -7.01
N GLU A 68 -0.33 0.05 -6.05
CA GLU A 68 -0.54 1.48 -6.32
C GLU A 68 0.64 2.09 -7.08
N ARG A 69 1.88 1.82 -6.63
CA ARG A 69 3.10 2.31 -7.31
C ARG A 69 3.24 1.82 -8.74
N ARG A 70 2.71 0.63 -9.04
CA ARG A 70 2.74 0.00 -10.36
C ARG A 70 1.47 0.31 -11.17
N THR A 71 0.50 1.00 -10.60
CA THR A 71 -0.80 1.35 -11.22
C THR A 71 -1.50 0.11 -11.79
N VAL A 72 -1.54 -0.95 -10.99
CA VAL A 72 -2.18 -2.22 -11.34
C VAL A 72 -3.69 -2.08 -11.20
N ASN A 73 -4.44 -2.46 -12.23
CA ASN A 73 -5.91 -2.29 -12.27
C ASN A 73 -6.67 -3.63 -12.27
N ASN A 74 -5.97 -4.75 -12.49
CA ASN A 74 -6.59 -6.08 -12.51
C ASN A 74 -5.70 -7.14 -11.84
N LEU A 75 -6.32 -8.27 -11.51
CA LEU A 75 -5.63 -9.37 -10.82
C LEU A 75 -4.51 -9.97 -11.67
N GLY A 76 -4.68 -10.05 -13.00
CA GLY A 76 -3.64 -10.56 -13.89
C GLY A 76 -2.35 -9.73 -13.85
N GLU A 77 -2.49 -8.42 -13.93
CA GLU A 77 -1.41 -7.44 -13.79
C GLU A 77 -0.74 -7.52 -12.40
N ALA A 78 -1.52 -7.81 -11.35
CA ALA A 78 -0.97 -8.03 -10.01
C ALA A 78 -0.12 -9.31 -9.97
N LEU A 79 -0.61 -10.40 -10.59
CA LEU A 79 0.07 -11.69 -10.62
C LEU A 79 1.35 -11.66 -11.46
N GLU A 80 1.42 -10.85 -12.51
CA GLU A 80 2.65 -10.66 -13.31
C GLU A 80 3.81 -10.04 -12.51
N LEU A 81 3.53 -9.35 -11.40
CA LEU A 81 4.58 -8.81 -10.53
C LEU A 81 5.28 -9.91 -9.72
N LEU A 82 4.68 -11.10 -9.61
CA LEU A 82 5.26 -12.21 -8.87
C LEU A 82 6.34 -12.93 -9.70
N PRO A 83 7.50 -13.23 -9.10
CA PRO A 83 8.58 -13.92 -9.80
C PRO A 83 8.15 -15.34 -10.21
N GLY A 84 8.30 -15.65 -11.49
CA GLY A 84 7.98 -16.98 -12.03
C GLY A 84 6.49 -17.24 -12.24
N VAL A 85 5.65 -16.21 -12.17
CA VAL A 85 4.25 -16.25 -12.56
C VAL A 85 4.09 -15.62 -13.95
N HIS A 86 3.38 -16.31 -14.83
CA HIS A 86 3.00 -15.81 -16.14
C HIS A 86 1.49 -15.82 -16.25
N PHE A 87 0.90 -14.65 -16.50
CA PHE A 87 -0.51 -14.51 -16.75
C PHE A 87 -0.75 -14.53 -18.27
N ARG A 88 -1.77 -15.28 -18.72
CA ARG A 88 -2.18 -15.30 -20.12
C ARG A 88 -3.70 -15.20 -20.20
N VAL A 89 -4.17 -14.29 -21.05
CA VAL A 89 -5.58 -14.23 -21.43
C VAL A 89 -5.75 -15.02 -22.72
N GLY A 90 -6.61 -16.03 -22.70
CA GLY A 90 -6.95 -16.85 -23.85
C GLY A 90 -7.63 -16.04 -24.96
N ARG A 91 -7.91 -16.70 -26.10
CA ARG A 91 -8.61 -16.06 -27.23
C ARG A 91 -10.02 -15.59 -26.86
N SER A 92 -10.63 -16.28 -25.90
CA SER A 92 -11.83 -15.84 -25.22
C SER A 92 -11.42 -14.96 -24.03
N LYS A 93 -11.93 -13.73 -23.95
CA LYS A 93 -11.72 -12.83 -22.79
C LYS A 93 -12.18 -13.42 -21.44
N LEU A 94 -12.79 -14.61 -21.45
CA LEU A 94 -13.26 -15.32 -20.26
C LEU A 94 -12.28 -16.40 -19.77
N GLU A 95 -11.24 -16.72 -20.55
CA GLU A 95 -10.26 -17.73 -20.18
C GLU A 95 -9.00 -17.03 -19.67
N GLU A 96 -8.86 -16.97 -18.36
CA GLU A 96 -7.64 -16.49 -17.69
C GLU A 96 -6.83 -17.70 -17.26
N GLN A 97 -5.57 -17.78 -17.68
CA GLN A 97 -4.66 -18.86 -17.33
C GLN A 97 -3.45 -18.30 -16.58
N VAL A 98 -3.11 -18.95 -15.47
CA VAL A 98 -1.94 -18.62 -14.65
C VAL A 98 -0.95 -19.76 -14.74
N THR A 99 0.26 -19.48 -15.20
CA THR A 99 1.36 -20.44 -15.20
C THR A 99 2.35 -20.08 -14.10
N VAL A 100 2.63 -21.01 -13.19
CA VAL A 100 3.60 -20.83 -12.11
C VAL A 100 4.77 -21.79 -12.34
N ARG A 101 5.98 -21.25 -12.52
CA ARG A 101 7.21 -22.02 -12.80
C ARG A 101 7.08 -23.02 -13.96
N GLY A 102 6.28 -22.68 -14.97
CA GLY A 102 6.07 -23.49 -16.18
C GLY A 102 4.94 -24.52 -16.10
N PHE A 103 4.20 -24.57 -14.98
CA PHE A 103 3.01 -25.43 -14.82
C PHE A 103 1.74 -24.58 -14.84
N GLU A 104 0.75 -25.01 -15.62
CA GLU A 104 -0.57 -24.37 -15.68
C GLU A 104 -1.41 -24.76 -14.45
N GLN A 105 -2.17 -23.79 -13.94
CA GLN A 105 -3.13 -23.91 -12.83
C GLN A 105 -4.55 -23.61 -13.30
#